data_AF-A0A2N1F4K5-F1
#
_entry.id   AF-A0A2N1F4K5-F1
#
_cell.length_a   1.000
_cell.length_b   1.000
_cell.length_c   1.000
_cell.angle_alpha   90.00
_cell.angle_beta   90.00
_cell.angle_gamma   90.00
#
_symmetry.space_group_name_H-M   'P 1'
#
loop_
_entity.id
_entity.type
_entity.pdbx_description
1 polymer ?
#
loop_
_entity_poly.entity_id
_entity_poly.type
_entity_poly.pdbx_seq_one_letter_code
_entity_poly.pdbx_strand_id
1 'polypeptide(L)'
;MTNHSIFNFQGIETDLETAITSSIFDFKDTVGDAKLWAETDLKQRVEQSMRGYSQSFITKDKNGCCGNIDPPGSGFKVTFGLQIQLAYKVRFKANLNIGYGQRYGNFAANTSFHVSAYNSGLGVDVDKSNMVVDVTAAANVIVGGGHGTPLQSYSLNYNSPIPMLNNFENSFRYGQLFTWNSALHDNQFSLDKLQREGMIGFRLGNVNVSSNNDTKRAYFGGGTDMGWTGGLTIVTPLIEVGFQDFSGNFLKKAKKGENIIEEQRREIILDEIRVTKKNNHLSKDRKREKIFELEKRLKELTFNKYHNQTSSQKKLNKASTYIRFNQQNGYNATIDIIGDAWLQNFIHRTIKDFRFEYEHKKIEGWFGKKF
;
A
#
# COMPACT_ATOMS: atom_id res chain seq x y z
N MET A 1 -6.34 -7.28 -30.65
CA MET A 1 -5.86 -6.52 -29.46
C MET A 1 -7.09 -5.92 -28.79
N THR A 2 -7.53 -6.53 -27.69
CA THR A 2 -8.60 -5.99 -26.84
C THR A 2 -8.05 -4.78 -26.08
N ASN A 3 -8.76 -3.66 -26.15
CA ASN A 3 -8.37 -2.43 -25.48
C ASN A 3 -8.83 -2.54 -24.01
N HIS A 4 -7.92 -2.90 -23.10
CA HIS A 4 -8.27 -3.06 -21.69
C HIS A 4 -8.35 -1.68 -21.01
N SER A 5 -9.51 -1.37 -20.42
CA SER A 5 -9.69 -0.19 -19.57
C SER A 5 -9.02 -0.39 -18.21
N ILE A 6 -8.23 0.60 -17.76
CA ILE A 6 -7.56 0.57 -16.45
C ILE A 6 -8.53 0.46 -15.28
N PHE A 7 -9.75 0.97 -15.44
CA PHE A 7 -10.75 0.99 -14.38
C PHE A 7 -11.56 -0.31 -14.32
N ASN A 8 -11.27 -1.29 -15.19
CA ASN A 8 -11.86 -2.61 -15.11
C ASN A 8 -11.06 -3.51 -14.15
N PHE A 9 -11.08 -3.17 -12.85
CA PHE A 9 -10.34 -3.92 -11.83
C PHE A 9 -10.84 -5.36 -11.66
N GLN A 10 -12.12 -5.65 -11.94
CA GLN A 10 -12.66 -7.03 -12.01
C GLN A 10 -12.08 -7.81 -13.21
N GLY A 11 -11.83 -7.13 -14.33
CA GLY A 11 -11.14 -7.70 -15.48
C GLY A 11 -9.69 -8.09 -15.17
N ILE A 12 -8.97 -7.28 -14.36
CA ILE A 12 -7.61 -7.62 -13.92
C ILE A 12 -7.60 -8.92 -13.12
N GLU A 13 -8.57 -9.08 -12.20
CA GLU A 13 -8.71 -10.32 -11.42
C GLU A 13 -8.93 -11.52 -12.34
N THR A 14 -9.91 -11.43 -13.23
CA THR A 14 -10.31 -12.50 -14.16
C THR A 14 -9.20 -12.88 -15.14
N ASP A 15 -8.51 -11.89 -15.73
CA ASP A 15 -7.45 -12.13 -16.72
C ASP A 15 -6.23 -12.79 -16.09
N LEU A 16 -5.86 -12.37 -14.88
CA LEU A 16 -4.78 -12.99 -14.12
C LEU A 16 -5.16 -14.40 -13.64
N GLU A 17 -6.38 -14.62 -13.16
CA GLU A 17 -6.87 -15.96 -12.83
C GLU A 17 -6.87 -16.88 -14.05
N THR A 18 -7.26 -16.36 -15.22
CA THR A 18 -7.21 -17.09 -16.49
C THR A 18 -5.78 -17.43 -16.89
N ALA A 19 -4.85 -16.48 -16.77
CA ALA A 19 -3.43 -16.69 -17.06
C ALA A 19 -2.81 -17.75 -16.13
N ILE A 20 -3.10 -17.69 -14.84
CA ILE A 20 -2.65 -18.67 -13.84
C ILE A 20 -3.26 -20.04 -14.13
N THR A 21 -4.57 -20.11 -14.37
CA THR A 21 -5.28 -21.37 -14.62
C THR A 21 -4.78 -22.04 -15.89
N SER A 22 -4.63 -21.28 -16.97
CA SER A 22 -4.06 -21.76 -18.23
C SER A 22 -2.64 -22.28 -18.01
N SER A 23 -1.85 -21.57 -17.21
CA SER A 23 -0.50 -22.03 -16.88
C SER A 23 -0.48 -23.35 -16.09
N ILE A 24 -1.41 -23.52 -15.15
CA ILE A 24 -1.55 -24.76 -14.39
C ILE A 24 -1.99 -25.92 -15.30
N PHE A 25 -2.78 -25.67 -16.35
CA PHE A 25 -3.11 -26.69 -17.34
C PHE A 25 -1.84 -27.17 -18.06
N ASP A 26 -0.98 -26.26 -18.51
CA ASP A 26 0.27 -26.61 -19.19
C ASP A 26 1.25 -27.36 -18.27
N PHE A 27 1.23 -27.09 -16.96
CA PHE A 27 1.98 -27.87 -15.97
C PHE A 27 1.54 -29.34 -15.90
N LYS A 28 0.27 -29.63 -16.17
CA LYS A 28 -0.21 -31.03 -16.19
C LYS A 28 0.28 -31.79 -17.42
N ASP A 29 0.54 -31.07 -18.51
CA ASP A 29 0.94 -31.65 -19.80
C ASP A 29 2.46 -31.70 -20.00
N THR A 30 3.23 -30.90 -19.25
CA THR A 30 4.70 -30.91 -19.26
C THR A 30 5.27 -31.48 -17.97
N VAL A 31 6.27 -32.37 -18.08
CA VAL A 31 6.80 -33.17 -16.97
C VAL A 31 7.37 -32.30 -15.83
N GLY A 32 6.54 -32.02 -14.82
CA GLY A 32 6.83 -32.16 -13.38
C GLY A 32 7.79 -31.17 -12.69
N ASP A 33 8.52 -30.29 -13.39
CA ASP A 33 9.39 -29.30 -12.73
C ASP A 33 8.62 -28.01 -12.41
N ALA A 34 8.11 -27.93 -11.18
CA ALA A 34 7.36 -26.78 -10.69
C ALA A 34 8.17 -25.46 -10.70
N LYS A 35 9.50 -25.54 -10.60
CA LYS A 35 10.36 -24.35 -10.70
C LYS A 35 10.47 -23.89 -12.15
N LEU A 36 10.75 -24.82 -13.07
CA LEU A 36 10.85 -24.51 -14.50
C LEU A 36 9.52 -23.96 -15.04
N TRP A 37 8.40 -24.56 -14.63
CA TRP A 37 7.05 -24.08 -14.93
C TRP A 37 6.81 -22.65 -14.44
N ALA A 38 7.18 -22.37 -13.18
CA ALA A 38 7.04 -21.04 -12.60
C ALA A 38 7.90 -19.99 -13.33
N GLU A 39 9.13 -20.35 -13.72
CA GLU A 39 10.10 -19.46 -14.37
C GLU A 39 9.81 -19.23 -15.86
N THR A 40 9.12 -20.15 -16.53
CA THR A 40 8.80 -20.05 -17.96
C THR A 40 7.34 -19.69 -18.19
N ASP A 41 6.45 -20.67 -18.09
CA ASP A 41 5.07 -20.56 -18.53
C ASP A 41 4.24 -19.60 -17.66
N LEU A 42 4.30 -19.77 -16.34
CA LEU A 42 3.55 -18.91 -15.41
C LEU A 42 4.03 -17.46 -15.49
N LYS A 43 5.35 -17.25 -15.45
CA LYS A 43 5.94 -15.93 -15.56
C LYS A 43 5.54 -15.24 -16.86
N GLN A 44 5.70 -15.92 -18.00
CA GLN A 44 5.40 -15.35 -19.31
C GLN A 44 3.91 -14.99 -19.45
N ARG A 45 3.00 -15.86 -19.04
CA ARG A 45 1.55 -15.63 -19.15
C ARG A 45 1.08 -14.47 -18.28
N VAL A 46 1.56 -14.41 -17.03
CA VAL A 46 1.25 -13.29 -16.12
C VAL A 46 1.86 -11.98 -16.64
N GLU A 47 3.11 -12.01 -17.10
CA GLU A 47 3.75 -10.84 -17.72
C GLU A 47 2.99 -10.36 -18.96
N GLN A 48 2.55 -11.27 -19.83
CA GLN A 48 1.78 -10.94 -21.03
C GLN A 48 0.44 -10.30 -20.67
N SER A 49 -0.29 -10.88 -19.70
CA SER A 49 -1.55 -10.32 -19.20
C SER A 49 -1.34 -8.89 -18.68
N MET A 50 -0.34 -8.68 -17.82
CA MET A 50 -0.05 -7.36 -17.24
C MET A 50 0.52 -6.38 -18.26
N ARG A 51 1.27 -6.87 -19.27
CA ARG A 51 1.74 -6.04 -20.39
C ARG A 51 0.57 -5.49 -21.20
N GLY A 52 -0.50 -6.27 -21.41
CA GLY A 52 -1.73 -5.80 -22.06
C GLY A 52 -2.32 -4.56 -21.39
N TYR A 53 -2.34 -4.53 -20.05
CA TYR A 53 -2.74 -3.35 -19.28
C TYR A 53 -1.73 -2.21 -19.42
N SER A 54 -0.43 -2.50 -19.38
CA SER A 54 0.62 -1.48 -19.49
C SER A 54 0.64 -0.73 -20.84
N GLN A 55 0.26 -1.41 -21.93
CA GLN A 55 0.27 -0.84 -23.29
C GLN A 55 -0.71 0.34 -23.44
N SER A 56 -1.79 0.38 -22.65
CA SER A 56 -2.72 1.50 -22.59
C SER A 56 -2.10 2.81 -22.06
N PHE A 57 -0.92 2.74 -21.41
CA PHE A 57 -0.19 3.90 -20.86
C PHE A 57 0.99 4.36 -21.72
N ILE A 58 1.42 3.53 -22.67
CA ILE A 58 2.51 3.90 -23.57
C ILE A 58 1.91 4.81 -24.65
N THR A 59 2.00 6.12 -24.46
CA THR A 59 1.77 7.08 -25.54
C THR A 59 2.83 6.82 -26.61
N LYS A 60 2.43 6.22 -27.74
CA LYS A 60 3.29 6.10 -28.92
C LYS A 60 3.62 7.51 -29.41
N ASP A 61 4.81 8.01 -29.08
CA ASP A 61 5.34 9.17 -29.79
C ASP A 61 5.75 8.75 -31.21
N LYS A 62 5.71 9.70 -32.17
CA LYS A 62 5.90 9.48 -33.61
C LYS A 62 7.25 8.86 -34.00
N ASN A 63 8.20 8.76 -33.06
CA ASN A 63 9.54 8.21 -33.28
C ASN A 63 9.83 6.89 -32.55
N GLY A 64 8.81 6.19 -32.02
CA GLY A 64 8.95 4.78 -31.65
C GLY A 64 10.02 4.46 -30.59
N CYS A 65 10.31 5.37 -29.65
CA CYS A 65 11.32 5.16 -28.62
C CYS A 65 10.76 5.34 -27.20
N CYS A 66 10.73 4.26 -26.43
CA CYS A 66 11.06 4.31 -25.01
C CYS A 66 12.57 4.07 -24.93
N GLY A 67 13.37 5.11 -25.21
CA GLY A 67 14.81 5.02 -25.05
C GLY A 67 15.14 4.62 -23.61
N ASN A 68 16.07 3.68 -23.44
CA ASN A 68 16.68 3.26 -22.17
C ASN A 68 17.47 4.40 -21.51
N ILE A 69 16.83 5.54 -21.26
CA ILE A 69 17.38 6.56 -20.39
C ILE A 69 16.62 6.37 -19.08
N ASP A 70 17.13 5.50 -18.22
CA ASP A 70 16.71 5.45 -16.83
C ASP A 70 16.95 6.87 -16.28
N PRO A 71 15.92 7.68 -15.99
CA PRO A 71 16.14 9.09 -15.78
C PRO A 71 17.04 9.31 -14.56
N PRO A 72 17.91 10.31 -14.65
CA PRO A 72 17.82 11.35 -13.67
C PRO A 72 17.53 12.65 -14.43
N GLY A 73 16.25 12.99 -14.53
CA GLY A 73 15.81 14.15 -15.32
C GLY A 73 14.31 14.17 -15.42
N SER A 74 13.73 13.66 -16.49
CA SER A 74 12.28 13.52 -16.65
C SER A 74 11.95 12.26 -17.45
N GLY A 75 10.84 11.59 -17.14
CA GLY A 75 10.44 10.43 -17.93
C GLY A 75 9.41 9.52 -17.28
N PHE A 76 8.87 8.62 -18.11
CA PHE A 76 7.99 7.53 -17.69
C PHE A 76 8.80 6.26 -17.43
N LYS A 77 8.43 5.49 -16.41
CA LYS A 77 8.96 4.16 -16.15
C LYS A 77 7.86 3.21 -15.71
N VAL A 78 7.88 2.03 -16.29
CA VAL A 78 7.00 0.92 -15.93
C VAL A 78 7.89 -0.17 -15.35
N THR A 79 7.50 -0.69 -14.19
CA THR A 79 8.14 -1.85 -13.57
C THR A 79 7.09 -2.90 -13.28
N PHE A 80 7.46 -4.13 -13.56
CA PHE A 80 6.67 -5.30 -13.25
C PHE A 80 7.36 -6.09 -12.15
N GLY A 81 6.59 -6.78 -11.32
CA GLY A 81 7.10 -7.70 -10.33
C GLY A 81 6.20 -8.90 -10.19
N LEU A 82 6.80 -10.08 -10.22
CA LEU A 82 6.14 -11.35 -9.93
C LEU A 82 6.82 -12.04 -8.76
N GLN A 83 6.02 -12.43 -7.78
CA GLN A 83 6.44 -13.26 -6.65
C GLN A 83 5.53 -14.47 -6.56
N ILE A 84 6.15 -15.65 -6.62
CA ILE A 84 5.48 -16.94 -6.54
C ILE A 84 6.09 -17.70 -5.38
N GLN A 85 5.24 -18.23 -4.50
CA GLN A 85 5.64 -19.14 -3.45
C GLN A 85 4.91 -20.48 -3.62
N LEU A 86 5.71 -21.54 -3.76
CA LEU A 86 5.24 -22.90 -3.92
C LEU A 86 5.39 -23.64 -2.58
N ALA A 87 4.26 -23.94 -1.94
CA ALA A 87 4.16 -24.73 -0.72
C ALA A 87 2.91 -25.64 -0.83
N TYR A 88 2.32 -26.09 0.29
CA TYR A 88 1.05 -26.84 0.28
C TYR A 88 -0.10 -26.10 -0.45
N LYS A 89 -0.04 -24.76 -0.53
CA LYS A 89 -0.90 -23.90 -1.34
C LYS A 89 -0.02 -23.01 -2.22
N VAL A 90 -0.46 -22.78 -3.47
CA VAL A 90 0.17 -21.80 -4.37
C VAL A 90 -0.21 -20.41 -3.91
N ARG A 91 0.80 -19.64 -3.52
CA ARG A 91 0.65 -18.22 -3.17
C ARG A 91 1.28 -17.37 -4.25
N PHE A 92 0.54 -16.38 -4.70
CA PHE A 92 0.90 -15.57 -5.85
C PHE A 92 0.73 -14.10 -5.51
N LYS A 93 1.68 -13.30 -6.00
CA LYS A 93 1.59 -11.84 -6.03
C LYS A 93 2.18 -11.31 -7.32
N ALA A 94 1.38 -10.59 -8.10
CA ALA A 94 1.84 -9.78 -9.23
C ALA A 94 1.64 -8.29 -8.95
N ASN A 95 2.58 -7.47 -9.38
CA ASN A 95 2.48 -6.03 -9.32
C ASN A 95 2.89 -5.36 -10.64
N LEU A 96 2.21 -4.27 -10.95
CA LEU A 96 2.51 -3.35 -12.03
C LEU A 96 2.61 -1.96 -11.43
N ASN A 97 3.76 -1.31 -11.63
CA ASN A 97 4.02 0.02 -11.11
C ASN A 97 4.44 0.93 -12.25
N ILE A 98 3.70 2.01 -12.43
CA ILE A 98 3.91 3.02 -13.47
C ILE A 98 4.26 4.31 -12.76
N GLY A 99 5.29 5.01 -13.24
CA GLY A 99 5.76 6.24 -12.63
C GLY A 99 6.15 7.25 -13.67
N TYR A 100 5.92 8.52 -13.35
CA TYR A 100 6.47 9.66 -14.06
C TYR A 100 7.26 10.52 -13.07
N GLY A 101 8.49 10.86 -13.43
CA GLY A 101 9.35 11.70 -12.62
C GLY A 101 9.82 12.93 -13.38
N GLN A 102 10.06 14.03 -12.66
CA GLN A 102 10.80 15.19 -13.12
C GLN A 102 11.76 15.68 -12.04
N ARG A 103 12.93 16.17 -12.46
CA ARG A 103 13.98 16.72 -11.61
C ARG A 103 14.49 18.03 -12.18
N TYR A 104 14.56 19.03 -11.32
CA TYR A 104 15.12 20.35 -11.59
C TYR A 104 16.13 20.68 -10.48
N GLY A 105 17.41 20.43 -10.75
CA GLY A 105 18.49 20.65 -9.79
C GLY A 105 18.33 19.84 -8.51
N ASN A 106 18.09 20.57 -7.41
CA ASN A 106 17.91 20.04 -6.05
C ASN A 106 16.46 19.65 -5.72
N PHE A 107 15.55 19.76 -6.68
CA PHE A 107 14.14 19.42 -6.55
C PHE A 107 13.78 18.30 -7.51
N ALA A 108 12.94 17.37 -7.06
CA ALA A 108 12.29 16.40 -7.92
C ALA A 108 10.83 16.22 -7.52
N ALA A 109 10.00 15.81 -8.48
CA ALA A 109 8.60 15.47 -8.27
C ALA A 109 8.31 14.16 -8.99
N ASN A 110 7.55 13.27 -8.34
CA ASN A 110 7.17 11.99 -8.90
C ASN A 110 5.68 11.76 -8.70
N THR A 111 5.03 11.22 -9.72
CA THR A 111 3.71 10.61 -9.62
C THR A 111 3.83 9.14 -10.00
N SER A 112 3.10 8.28 -9.30
CA SER A 112 3.10 6.85 -9.61
C SER A 112 1.75 6.20 -9.34
N PHE A 113 1.49 5.14 -10.09
CA PHE A 113 0.30 4.32 -10.00
C PHE A 113 0.75 2.87 -9.86
N HIS A 114 0.22 2.19 -8.85
CA HIS A 114 0.59 0.83 -8.48
C HIS A 114 -0.67 -0.01 -8.46
N VAL A 115 -0.59 -1.17 -9.10
CA VAL A 115 -1.62 -2.22 -9.03
C VAL A 115 -0.92 -3.47 -8.55
N SER A 116 -1.43 -4.08 -7.49
CA SER A 116 -0.98 -5.37 -6.99
C SER A 116 -2.16 -6.32 -6.90
N ALA A 117 -1.99 -7.53 -7.41
CA ALA A 117 -2.96 -8.62 -7.29
C ALA A 117 -2.31 -9.77 -6.52
N TYR A 118 -2.92 -10.22 -5.43
CA TYR A 118 -2.36 -11.24 -4.57
C TYR A 118 -3.44 -12.03 -3.83
N ASN A 119 -3.21 -13.32 -3.62
CA ASN A 119 -4.16 -14.22 -2.93
C ASN A 119 -3.76 -14.53 -1.48
N SER A 120 -2.76 -13.83 -0.96
CA SER A 120 -2.25 -14.02 0.39
C SER A 120 -1.38 -12.82 0.82
N GLY A 121 -1.32 -12.56 2.12
CA GLY A 121 -0.56 -11.45 2.71
C GLY A 121 -1.43 -10.52 3.55
N LEU A 122 -0.96 -9.28 3.76
CA LEU A 122 -1.79 -8.20 4.27
C LEU A 122 -2.91 -7.86 3.29
N GLY A 123 -4.08 -7.45 3.80
CA GLY A 123 -5.25 -7.15 2.96
C GLY A 123 -5.99 -8.37 2.41
N VAL A 124 -5.64 -9.59 2.83
CA VAL A 124 -6.35 -10.83 2.44
C VAL A 124 -7.01 -11.48 3.65
N ASP A 125 -8.31 -11.78 3.55
CA ASP A 125 -9.03 -12.54 4.58
C ASP A 125 -8.56 -14.01 4.58
N VAL A 126 -8.36 -14.58 5.75
CA VAL A 126 -7.77 -15.92 5.96
C VAL A 126 -8.61 -17.04 5.30
N ASP A 127 -9.90 -16.80 5.10
CA ASP A 127 -10.85 -17.79 4.58
C ASP A 127 -11.23 -17.59 3.10
N LYS A 128 -10.77 -16.51 2.44
CA LYS A 128 -11.03 -16.30 1.01
C LYS A 128 -9.82 -16.75 0.19
N SER A 129 -10.03 -17.75 -0.66
CA SER A 129 -9.07 -18.16 -1.70
C SER A 129 -8.96 -17.19 -2.87
N ASN A 130 -9.84 -16.18 -2.90
CA ASN A 130 -9.96 -15.25 -4.01
C ASN A 130 -8.82 -14.24 -3.99
N MET A 131 -8.46 -13.79 -5.19
CA MET A 131 -7.40 -12.82 -5.35
C MET A 131 -7.88 -11.43 -4.89
N VAL A 132 -7.00 -10.72 -4.20
CA VAL A 132 -7.22 -9.34 -3.78
C VAL A 132 -6.46 -8.43 -4.71
N VAL A 133 -7.15 -7.44 -5.26
CA VAL A 133 -6.57 -6.32 -5.98
C VAL A 133 -6.39 -5.15 -5.02
N ASP A 134 -5.21 -4.54 -5.07
CA ASP A 134 -4.79 -3.36 -4.35
C ASP A 134 -4.28 -2.32 -5.34
N VAL A 135 -4.78 -1.10 -5.21
CA VAL A 135 -4.47 0.03 -6.09
C VAL A 135 -3.95 1.18 -5.26
N THR A 136 -2.81 1.73 -5.63
CA THR A 136 -2.22 2.90 -5.00
C THR A 136 -1.87 3.95 -6.05
N ALA A 137 -2.44 5.14 -5.94
CA ALA A 137 -1.96 6.32 -6.65
C ALA A 137 -1.12 7.17 -5.69
N ALA A 138 0.04 7.64 -6.11
CA ALA A 138 0.95 8.40 -5.26
C ALA A 138 1.50 9.63 -6.00
N ALA A 139 1.70 10.72 -5.25
CA ALA A 139 2.39 11.91 -5.70
C ALA A 139 3.31 12.41 -4.60
N ASN A 140 4.56 12.73 -4.93
CA ASN A 140 5.54 13.23 -3.97
C ASN A 140 6.48 14.26 -4.59
N VAL A 141 7.06 15.06 -3.71
CA VAL A 141 8.17 15.97 -3.99
C VAL A 141 9.37 15.56 -3.15
N ILE A 142 10.55 15.75 -3.73
CA ILE A 142 11.85 15.45 -3.12
C ILE A 142 12.69 16.71 -3.18
N VAL A 143 13.29 17.08 -2.07
CA VAL A 143 14.32 18.12 -2.00
C VAL A 143 15.59 17.45 -1.54
N GLY A 144 16.67 17.63 -2.28
CA GLY A 144 17.92 16.94 -1.98
C GLY A 144 19.13 17.57 -2.64
N GLY A 145 20.29 17.02 -2.29
CA GLY A 145 21.59 17.43 -2.80
C GLY A 145 22.52 16.23 -3.01
N GLY A 146 23.59 16.47 -3.74
CA GLY A 146 24.56 15.44 -4.10
C GLY A 146 24.04 14.44 -5.13
N HIS A 147 24.90 13.50 -5.47
CA HIS A 147 24.61 12.42 -6.41
C HIS A 147 25.07 11.11 -5.79
N GLY A 148 24.12 10.29 -5.39
CA GLY A 148 24.38 8.98 -4.78
C GLY A 148 23.95 7.85 -5.71
N THR A 149 24.40 6.63 -5.41
CA THR A 149 23.90 5.41 -6.06
C THR A 149 22.38 5.37 -5.96
N PRO A 150 21.62 5.13 -7.05
CA PRO A 150 20.17 5.08 -6.99
C PRO A 150 19.67 4.08 -5.93
N LEU A 151 18.78 4.52 -5.04
CA LEU A 151 18.16 3.67 -4.03
C LEU A 151 16.65 3.59 -4.24
N GLN A 152 16.10 2.39 -4.03
CA GLN A 152 14.67 2.15 -4.10
C GLN A 152 13.96 2.89 -2.96
N SER A 153 12.83 3.50 -3.30
CA SER A 153 11.90 4.06 -2.34
C SER A 153 10.50 3.52 -2.58
N TYR A 154 9.69 3.47 -1.53
CA TYR A 154 8.35 2.90 -1.59
C TYR A 154 7.31 3.99 -1.32
N SER A 155 6.15 3.88 -1.99
CA SER A 155 5.01 4.75 -1.74
C SER A 155 4.20 4.26 -0.54
N LEU A 156 3.87 2.97 -0.53
CA LEU A 156 3.04 2.31 0.47
C LEU A 156 3.76 1.13 1.13
N ASN A 157 4.19 0.18 0.30
CA ASN A 157 4.82 -1.05 0.76
C ASN A 157 5.83 -1.56 -0.25
N TYR A 158 6.49 -2.67 0.06
CA TYR A 158 7.50 -3.29 -0.82
C TYR A 158 6.96 -3.78 -2.18
N ASN A 159 5.64 -3.80 -2.36
CA ASN A 159 4.94 -4.12 -3.62
C ASN A 159 4.56 -2.87 -4.42
N SER A 160 4.71 -1.70 -3.82
CA SER A 160 4.50 -0.39 -4.46
C SER A 160 5.83 0.38 -4.55
N PRO A 161 6.89 -0.16 -5.21
CA PRO A 161 8.12 0.57 -5.44
C PRO A 161 7.83 1.77 -6.32
N ILE A 162 8.23 2.96 -5.88
CA ILE A 162 8.21 4.13 -6.76
C ILE A 162 9.16 3.84 -7.91
N PRO A 163 8.69 3.80 -9.17
CA PRO A 163 9.52 3.36 -10.29
C PRO A 163 10.76 4.24 -10.49
N MET A 164 10.64 5.51 -10.15
CA MET A 164 11.73 6.49 -10.17
C MET A 164 12.61 6.32 -8.94
N LEU A 165 13.85 5.86 -9.14
CA LEU A 165 14.82 5.70 -8.08
C LEU A 165 15.28 7.07 -7.56
N ASN A 166 15.48 7.17 -6.24
CA ASN A 166 16.04 8.37 -5.65
C ASN A 166 17.56 8.33 -5.83
N ASN A 167 18.13 9.31 -6.52
CA ASN A 167 19.57 9.42 -6.77
C ASN A 167 20.23 10.64 -6.11
N PHE A 168 19.51 11.37 -5.26
CA PHE A 168 20.15 12.32 -4.35
C PHE A 168 21.01 11.55 -3.35
N GLU A 169 22.13 12.11 -2.94
CA GLU A 169 22.93 11.52 -1.85
C GLU A 169 22.24 11.76 -0.50
N ASN A 170 21.76 12.98 -0.29
CA ASN A 170 20.97 13.37 0.87
C ASN A 170 19.66 14.01 0.39
N SER A 171 18.53 13.57 0.93
CA SER A 171 17.25 14.14 0.52
C SER A 171 16.17 13.98 1.57
N PHE A 172 15.16 14.83 1.47
CA PHE A 172 13.88 14.71 2.15
C PHE A 172 12.77 14.59 1.10
N ARG A 173 11.77 13.76 1.39
CA ARG A 173 10.62 13.52 0.54
C ARG A 173 9.35 13.66 1.32
N TYR A 174 8.36 14.28 0.70
CA TYR A 174 7.02 14.40 1.23
C TYR A 174 5.99 14.17 0.13
N GLY A 175 4.89 13.50 0.43
CA GLY A 175 3.85 13.21 -0.55
C GLY A 175 2.53 12.76 0.03
N GLN A 176 1.63 12.44 -0.87
CA GLN A 176 0.31 11.88 -0.58
C GLN A 176 0.09 10.65 -1.45
N LEU A 177 -0.71 9.72 -0.93
CA LEU A 177 -1.16 8.56 -1.66
C LEU A 177 -2.65 8.31 -1.41
N PHE A 178 -3.28 7.74 -2.42
CA PHE A 178 -4.65 7.23 -2.39
C PHE A 178 -4.62 5.74 -2.62
N THR A 179 -5.16 5.00 -1.66
CA THR A 179 -5.16 3.53 -1.65
C THR A 179 -6.58 3.00 -1.75
N TRP A 180 -6.71 1.85 -2.42
CA TRP A 180 -7.94 1.09 -2.50
C TRP A 180 -7.59 -0.38 -2.44
N ASN A 181 -8.28 -1.11 -1.57
CA ASN A 181 -8.11 -2.54 -1.45
C ASN A 181 -9.46 -3.23 -1.61
N SER A 182 -9.54 -4.17 -2.55
CA SER A 182 -10.77 -4.90 -2.87
C SER A 182 -11.37 -5.66 -1.70
N ALA A 183 -10.56 -6.15 -0.75
CA ALA A 183 -11.03 -6.88 0.43
C ALA A 183 -11.83 -6.01 1.42
N LEU A 184 -11.67 -4.68 1.38
CA LEU A 184 -12.43 -3.76 2.21
C LEU A 184 -13.79 -3.39 1.62
N HIS A 185 -14.01 -3.68 0.33
CA HIS A 185 -15.06 -3.07 -0.46
C HIS A 185 -15.83 -4.06 -1.34
N ASP A 186 -15.78 -5.35 -1.00
CA ASP A 186 -16.47 -6.44 -1.70
C ASP A 186 -16.24 -6.40 -3.22
N ASN A 187 -15.00 -6.14 -3.63
CA ASN A 187 -14.56 -6.02 -5.03
C ASN A 187 -15.29 -4.93 -5.85
N GLN A 188 -15.94 -3.96 -5.19
CA GLN A 188 -16.59 -2.83 -5.84
C GLN A 188 -15.74 -1.56 -5.72
N PHE A 189 -15.06 -1.23 -6.80
CA PHE A 189 -14.30 0.02 -6.91
C PHE A 189 -15.23 1.24 -6.88
N SER A 190 -14.83 2.25 -6.12
CA SER A 190 -15.44 3.57 -6.18
C SER A 190 -14.50 4.62 -5.61
N LEU A 191 -14.56 5.83 -6.17
CA LEU A 191 -13.67 6.94 -5.78
C LEU A 191 -13.93 7.46 -4.35
N ASP A 192 -15.16 7.31 -3.85
CA ASP A 192 -15.52 7.64 -2.46
C ASP A 192 -14.94 6.66 -1.42
N LYS A 193 -14.46 5.51 -1.89
CA LYS A 193 -13.83 4.46 -1.08
C LYS A 193 -12.30 4.54 -1.07
N LEU A 194 -11.71 5.56 -1.70
CA LEU A 194 -10.27 5.78 -1.64
C LEU A 194 -9.85 6.22 -0.24
N GLN A 195 -8.86 5.53 0.31
CA GLN A 195 -8.20 5.89 1.55
C GLN A 195 -7.05 6.84 1.25
N ARG A 196 -6.85 7.86 2.09
CA ARG A 196 -5.76 8.82 1.93
C ARG A 196 -4.70 8.56 2.98
N GLU A 197 -3.44 8.51 2.56
CA GLU A 197 -2.30 8.52 3.46
C GLU A 197 -1.28 9.58 3.05
N GLY A 198 -0.47 10.00 4.02
CA GLY A 198 0.75 10.73 3.73
C GLY A 198 1.92 9.79 3.53
N MET A 199 2.93 10.26 2.81
CA MET A 199 4.25 9.65 2.84
C MET A 199 5.32 10.68 3.23
N ILE A 200 6.28 10.22 4.01
CA ILE A 200 7.48 10.96 4.39
C ILE A 200 8.66 10.05 4.09
N GLY A 201 9.76 10.61 3.60
CA GLY A 201 10.99 9.86 3.44
C GLY A 201 12.21 10.74 3.60
N PHE A 202 13.33 10.13 3.92
CA PHE A 202 14.60 10.80 3.90
C PHE A 202 15.68 9.84 3.46
N ARG A 203 16.75 10.39 2.89
CA ARG A 203 17.93 9.64 2.51
C ARG A 203 19.16 10.32 3.09
N LEU A 204 20.05 9.52 3.65
CA LEU A 204 21.36 9.93 4.13
C LEU A 204 22.40 8.96 3.58
N GLY A 205 23.14 9.39 2.55
CA GLY A 205 24.12 8.58 1.85
C GLY A 205 23.52 7.29 1.27
N ASN A 206 23.88 6.15 1.86
CA ASN A 206 23.45 4.82 1.42
C ASN A 206 22.26 4.25 2.20
N VAL A 207 21.56 5.08 2.99
CA VAL A 207 20.36 4.68 3.72
C VAL A 207 19.18 5.51 3.25
N ASN A 208 18.13 4.86 2.78
CA ASN A 208 16.88 5.50 2.38
C ASN A 208 15.72 5.00 3.25
N VAL A 209 14.99 5.91 3.86
CA VAL A 209 13.85 5.62 4.72
C VAL A 209 12.58 6.13 4.03
N SER A 210 11.57 5.27 3.97
CA SER A 210 10.23 5.56 3.47
C SER A 210 9.22 5.22 4.55
N SER A 211 8.33 6.13 4.89
CA SER A 211 7.22 5.88 5.81
C SER A 211 5.94 6.46 5.25
N ASN A 212 4.83 5.78 5.52
CA ASN A 212 3.48 6.23 5.21
C ASN A 212 2.59 6.05 6.43
N ASN A 213 1.56 6.88 6.53
CA ASN A 213 0.58 6.77 7.59
C ASN A 213 -0.71 7.50 7.20
N ASP A 214 -1.85 6.97 7.64
CA ASP A 214 -3.14 7.58 7.38
C ASP A 214 -3.48 8.71 8.38
N THR A 215 -2.66 8.95 9.41
CA THR A 215 -2.90 10.01 10.39
C THR A 215 -2.97 11.41 9.78
N LYS A 216 -3.88 12.23 10.31
CA LYS A 216 -4.03 13.63 9.90
C LYS A 216 -2.84 14.49 10.31
N ARG A 217 -2.08 14.10 11.34
CA ARG A 217 -0.97 14.90 11.90
C ARG A 217 0.35 14.50 11.24
N ALA A 218 1.11 15.48 10.75
CA ALA A 218 2.37 15.29 10.01
C ALA A 218 2.24 14.61 8.63
N TYR A 219 1.41 13.58 8.50
CA TYR A 219 1.18 12.87 7.24
C TYR A 219 0.00 13.43 6.42
N PHE A 220 -0.91 14.19 7.05
CA PHE A 220 -2.11 14.74 6.38
C PHE A 220 -3.01 13.68 5.72
N GLY A 221 -2.99 12.44 6.23
CA GLY A 221 -3.82 11.34 5.76
C GLY A 221 -5.31 11.50 6.11
N GLY A 222 -6.08 10.43 5.87
CA GLY A 222 -7.53 10.39 6.08
C GLY A 222 -7.96 10.34 7.55
N GLY A 223 -7.14 9.76 8.42
CA GLY A 223 -7.44 9.46 9.83
C GLY A 223 -8.62 8.51 9.96
N THR A 224 -8.64 7.51 9.07
CA THR A 224 -9.70 6.51 8.97
C THR A 224 -9.37 5.26 9.77
N ASP A 225 -8.08 5.01 9.98
CA ASP A 225 -7.49 3.86 10.66
C ASP A 225 -7.98 2.52 10.08
N MET A 226 -8.35 2.49 8.80
CA MET A 226 -8.73 1.29 8.06
C MET A 226 -7.90 1.16 6.79
N GLY A 227 -7.78 -0.06 6.29
CA GLY A 227 -6.90 -0.44 5.19
C GLY A 227 -5.45 -0.31 5.59
N TRP A 228 -4.65 0.31 4.75
CA TRP A 228 -3.27 0.63 5.07
C TRP A 228 -3.23 1.78 6.08
N THR A 229 -2.63 1.54 7.25
CA THR A 229 -2.65 2.49 8.36
C THR A 229 -1.28 3.04 8.73
N GLY A 230 -0.22 2.41 8.22
CA GLY A 230 1.14 2.66 8.67
C GLY A 230 2.14 1.77 7.97
N GLY A 231 3.25 2.37 7.55
CA GLY A 231 4.38 1.66 6.98
C GLY A 231 5.69 2.36 7.27
N LEU A 232 6.75 1.57 7.42
CA LEU A 232 8.13 2.01 7.52
C LEU A 232 8.99 1.05 6.72
N THR A 233 9.87 1.57 5.88
CA THR A 233 10.83 0.80 5.11
C THR A 233 12.18 1.50 5.13
N ILE A 234 13.23 0.75 5.41
CA ILE A 234 14.62 1.20 5.40
C ILE A 234 15.33 0.39 4.33
N VAL A 235 15.95 1.07 3.38
CA VAL A 235 16.64 0.48 2.24
C VAL A 235 18.11 0.87 2.28
N THR A 236 18.96 -0.13 2.12
CA THR A 236 20.40 0.00 1.88
C THR A 236 20.75 -0.73 0.58
N PRO A 237 21.96 -0.57 0.03
CA PRO A 237 22.38 -1.33 -1.16
C PRO A 237 22.27 -2.85 -1.02
N LEU A 238 22.38 -3.38 0.21
CA LEU A 238 22.43 -4.82 0.47
C LEU A 238 21.12 -5.38 1.04
N ILE A 239 20.45 -4.60 1.88
CA ILE A 239 19.34 -5.06 2.71
C ILE A 239 18.22 -4.03 2.71
N GLU A 240 16.99 -4.50 2.64
CA GLU A 240 15.78 -3.74 2.95
C GLU A 240 15.10 -4.38 4.16
N VAL A 241 14.65 -3.55 5.10
CA VAL A 241 13.79 -3.99 6.20
C VAL A 241 12.57 -3.12 6.24
N GLY A 242 11.43 -3.68 6.60
CA GLY A 242 10.25 -2.85 6.79
C GLY A 242 9.18 -3.49 7.63
N PHE A 243 8.25 -2.62 8.00
CA PHE A 243 7.05 -2.91 8.75
C PHE A 243 5.88 -2.28 8.02
N GLN A 244 4.77 -2.98 7.90
CA GLN A 244 3.51 -2.42 7.44
C GLN A 244 2.36 -3.01 8.24
N ASP A 245 1.30 -2.24 8.40
CA ASP A 245 0.06 -2.70 9.00
C ASP A 245 -1.13 -2.52 8.04
N PHE A 246 -2.11 -3.39 8.24
CA PHE A 246 -3.39 -3.34 7.56
C PHE A 246 -4.49 -3.57 8.60
N SER A 247 -5.55 -2.78 8.51
CA SER A 247 -6.68 -2.80 9.44
C SER A 247 -7.98 -3.01 8.67
N GLY A 248 -8.85 -3.91 9.12
CA GLY A 248 -10.15 -4.10 8.54
C GLY A 248 -11.06 -2.89 8.70
N ASN A 249 -12.10 -2.79 7.87
CA ASN A 249 -13.15 -1.80 8.06
C ASN A 249 -13.89 -2.04 9.39
N PHE A 250 -14.65 -1.06 9.87
CA PHE A 250 -15.46 -1.15 11.08
C PHE A 250 -16.94 -0.88 10.77
N LEU A 251 -17.81 -1.28 11.69
CA LEU A 251 -19.26 -1.11 11.53
C LEU A 251 -19.63 0.38 11.64
N LYS A 252 -20.02 0.98 10.51
CA LYS A 252 -20.51 2.37 10.44
C LYS A 252 -22.01 2.52 10.75
N LYS A 253 -22.76 1.41 10.86
CA LYS A 253 -24.20 1.39 11.19
C LYS A 253 -24.50 0.31 12.23
N ALA A 254 -25.52 0.58 13.05
CA ALA A 254 -26.05 -0.39 14.01
C ALA A 254 -26.54 -1.66 13.32
N LYS A 255 -26.21 -2.84 13.88
CA LYS A 255 -27.02 -4.03 13.64
C LYS A 255 -28.41 -3.77 14.23
N LYS A 256 -29.45 -4.25 13.56
CA LYS A 256 -30.84 -4.10 14.00
C LYS A 256 -30.96 -4.71 15.41
N GLY A 257 -31.14 -3.87 16.44
CA GLY A 257 -31.24 -4.30 17.84
C GLY A 257 -30.01 -4.03 18.74
N GLU A 258 -28.90 -3.48 18.23
CA GLU A 258 -27.74 -3.10 19.05
C GLU A 258 -27.53 -1.57 19.10
N ASN A 259 -27.27 -1.03 20.29
CA ASN A 259 -27.00 0.39 20.52
C ASN A 259 -25.62 0.81 19.98
N ILE A 260 -25.49 1.01 18.66
CA ILE A 260 -24.27 1.58 18.04
C ILE A 260 -24.47 3.08 17.86
N ILE A 261 -24.19 3.86 18.92
CA ILE A 261 -24.30 5.33 18.92
C ILE A 261 -22.90 6.00 18.89
N GLU A 262 -21.83 5.26 19.18
CA GLU A 262 -20.51 5.84 19.44
C GLU A 262 -19.82 6.40 18.17
N GLU A 263 -19.75 5.66 17.05
CA GLU A 263 -19.07 6.18 15.85
C GLU A 263 -19.82 7.37 15.22
N GLN A 264 -21.15 7.36 15.28
CA GLN A 264 -21.96 8.53 14.87
C GLN A 264 -21.71 9.73 15.79
N ARG A 265 -21.64 9.52 17.11
CA ARG A 265 -21.26 10.57 18.07
C ARG A 265 -19.85 11.10 17.80
N ARG A 266 -18.91 10.23 17.42
CA ARG A 266 -17.55 10.62 17.04
C ARG A 266 -17.56 11.53 15.81
N GLU A 267 -18.27 11.15 14.74
CA GLU A 267 -18.38 11.97 13.53
C GLU A 267 -19.01 13.34 13.82
N ILE A 268 -20.06 13.37 14.63
CA ILE A 268 -20.72 14.61 15.08
C ILE A 268 -19.72 15.52 15.80
N ILE A 269 -18.97 14.99 16.78
CA ILE A 269 -17.99 15.78 17.53
C ILE A 269 -16.87 16.29 16.60
N LEU A 270 -16.39 15.47 15.66
CA LEU A 270 -15.37 15.88 14.69
C LEU A 270 -15.86 17.00 13.76
N ASP A 271 -17.13 16.96 13.35
CA ASP A 271 -17.72 18.02 12.54
C ASP A 271 -17.94 19.30 13.35
N GLU A 272 -18.39 19.20 14.62
CA GLU A 272 -18.48 20.34 15.53
C GLU A 272 -17.13 21.03 15.76
N ILE A 273 -16.04 20.26 15.89
CA ILE A 273 -14.68 20.81 15.95
C ILE A 273 -14.35 21.57 14.67
N ARG A 274 -14.68 21.00 13.50
CA ARG A 274 -14.41 21.62 12.19
C ARG A 274 -15.20 22.92 12.02
N VAL A 275 -16.48 22.92 12.35
CA VAL A 275 -17.36 24.10 12.31
C VAL A 275 -16.85 25.16 13.28
N THR A 276 -16.47 24.79 14.50
CA THR A 276 -15.93 25.72 15.51
C THR A 276 -14.62 26.36 15.05
N LYS A 277 -13.72 25.61 14.41
CA LYS A 277 -12.48 26.15 13.82
C LYS A 277 -12.77 27.22 12.77
N LYS A 278 -13.75 26.98 11.90
CA LYS A 278 -14.15 27.88 10.80
C LYS A 278 -15.06 29.04 11.20
N ASN A 279 -15.63 29.04 12.41
CA ASN A 279 -16.60 30.06 12.82
C ASN A 279 -15.93 31.43 13.09
N ASN A 280 -16.11 32.41 12.21
CA ASN A 280 -15.48 33.73 12.35
C ASN A 280 -16.10 34.62 13.45
N HIS A 281 -17.24 34.23 14.03
CA HIS A 281 -17.92 34.97 15.09
C HIS A 281 -17.44 34.62 16.50
N LEU A 282 -16.57 33.60 16.65
CA LEU A 282 -15.97 33.23 17.92
C LEU A 282 -14.58 33.85 18.08
N SER A 283 -14.32 34.45 19.25
CA SER A 283 -12.97 34.90 19.63
C SER A 283 -12.00 33.71 19.68
N LYS A 284 -10.70 33.98 19.49
CA LYS A 284 -9.65 32.93 19.49
C LYS A 284 -9.66 32.09 20.76
N ASP A 285 -9.85 32.72 21.92
CA ASP A 285 -9.85 32.04 23.21
C ASP A 285 -11.07 31.15 23.38
N ARG A 286 -12.26 31.63 23.00
CA ARG A 286 -13.50 30.86 23.04
C ARG A 286 -13.49 29.69 22.05
N LYS A 287 -12.81 29.84 20.90
CA LYS A 287 -12.55 28.71 19.99
C LYS A 287 -11.67 27.65 20.65
N ARG A 288 -10.56 28.05 21.28
CA ARG A 288 -9.66 27.12 21.97
C ARG A 288 -10.38 26.33 23.05
N GLU A 289 -11.14 27.01 23.90
CA GLU A 289 -11.88 26.40 25.00
C GLU A 289 -12.91 25.38 24.49
N LYS A 290 -13.72 25.77 23.51
CA LYS A 290 -14.73 24.87 22.92
C LYS A 290 -14.11 23.69 22.19
N ILE A 291 -13.02 23.89 21.45
CA ILE A 291 -12.28 22.81 20.80
C ILE A 291 -11.68 21.87 21.84
N PHE A 292 -11.11 22.39 22.93
CA PHE A 292 -10.56 21.58 24.01
C PHE A 292 -11.62 20.71 24.69
N GLU A 293 -12.82 21.25 24.95
CA GLU A 293 -13.93 20.47 25.51
C GLU A 293 -14.40 19.36 24.56
N LEU A 294 -14.53 19.67 23.26
CA LEU A 294 -14.89 18.69 22.24
C LEU A 294 -13.81 17.61 22.08
N GLU A 295 -12.53 17.97 22.12
CA GLU A 295 -11.41 17.02 22.09
C GLU A 295 -11.40 16.14 23.35
N LYS A 296 -11.78 16.68 24.52
CA LYS A 296 -11.93 15.90 25.76
C LYS A 296 -13.09 14.90 25.65
N ARG A 297 -14.26 15.32 25.18
CA ARG A 297 -15.42 14.42 24.95
C ARG A 297 -15.11 13.35 23.91
N LEU A 298 -14.42 13.72 22.83
CA LEU A 298 -13.96 12.78 21.80
C LEU A 298 -13.04 11.73 22.44
N LYS A 299 -12.09 12.18 23.27
CA LYS A 299 -11.19 11.28 23.99
C LYS A 299 -11.97 10.35 24.90
N GLU A 300 -12.89 10.83 25.73
CA GLU A 300 -13.71 9.97 26.62
C GLU A 300 -14.54 8.93 25.85
N LEU A 301 -15.00 9.28 24.64
CA LEU A 301 -15.75 8.39 23.78
C LEU A 301 -14.88 7.27 23.19
N THR A 302 -13.61 7.55 22.86
CA THR A 302 -12.70 6.60 22.19
C THR A 302 -11.66 5.97 23.13
N PHE A 303 -11.53 6.46 24.37
CA PHE A 303 -10.50 6.02 25.31
C PHE A 303 -10.74 4.56 25.72
N ASN A 304 -9.74 3.70 25.47
CA ASN A 304 -9.76 2.27 25.80
C ASN A 304 -10.93 1.48 25.17
N LYS A 305 -11.46 1.91 24.02
CA LYS A 305 -12.54 1.20 23.32
C LYS A 305 -12.15 0.93 21.87
N TYR A 306 -12.11 -0.35 21.52
CA TYR A 306 -11.93 -0.79 20.14
C TYR A 306 -13.14 -0.46 19.28
N HIS A 307 -12.91 -0.19 17.99
CA HIS A 307 -13.98 -0.13 17.01
C HIS A 307 -14.67 -1.49 16.91
N ASN A 308 -16.00 -1.46 16.78
CA ASN A 308 -16.77 -2.67 16.56
C ASN A 308 -16.52 -3.21 15.14
N GLN A 309 -15.96 -4.42 15.08
CA GLN A 309 -15.67 -5.14 13.85
C GLN A 309 -16.32 -6.51 13.86
N THR A 310 -16.80 -6.96 12.70
CA THR A 310 -17.20 -8.36 12.49
C THR A 310 -15.97 -9.27 12.54
N SER A 311 -16.18 -10.58 12.72
CA SER A 311 -15.09 -11.56 12.72
C SER A 311 -14.29 -11.56 11.41
N SER A 312 -14.91 -11.28 10.26
CA SER A 312 -14.21 -11.15 8.97
C SER A 312 -13.38 -9.86 8.91
N GLN A 313 -13.91 -8.73 9.39
CA GLN A 313 -13.15 -7.48 9.47
C GLN A 313 -11.92 -7.60 10.37
N LYS A 314 -12.06 -8.24 11.54
CA LYS A 314 -10.94 -8.48 12.46
C LYS A 314 -9.83 -9.33 11.84
N LYS A 315 -10.14 -10.25 10.92
CA LYS A 315 -9.13 -11.08 10.24
C LYS A 315 -8.21 -10.28 9.33
N LEU A 316 -8.60 -9.08 8.91
CA LEU A 316 -7.77 -8.18 8.13
C LEU A 316 -6.77 -7.39 8.99
N ASN A 317 -6.97 -7.31 10.32
CA ASN A 317 -6.07 -6.63 11.24
C ASN A 317 -4.77 -7.44 11.39
N LYS A 318 -3.78 -7.13 10.56
CA LYS A 318 -2.50 -7.84 10.51
C LYS A 318 -1.38 -6.83 10.30
N ALA A 319 -0.17 -7.19 10.71
CA ALA A 319 1.03 -6.50 10.29
C ALA A 319 2.05 -7.46 9.71
N SER A 320 2.85 -6.94 8.80
CA SER A 320 3.99 -7.59 8.18
C SER A 320 5.26 -6.92 8.71
N THR A 321 6.22 -7.73 9.11
CA THR A 321 7.61 -7.31 9.29
C THR A 321 8.46 -8.14 8.35
N TYR A 322 9.23 -7.49 7.48
CA TYR A 322 10.01 -8.18 6.46
C TYR A 322 11.47 -7.74 6.45
N ILE A 323 12.32 -8.66 6.03
CA ILE A 323 13.70 -8.42 5.61
C ILE A 323 13.87 -8.93 4.20
N ARG A 324 14.55 -8.15 3.37
CA ARG A 324 14.85 -8.46 1.99
C ARG A 324 16.33 -8.27 1.73
N PHE A 325 16.92 -9.25 1.07
CA PHE A 325 18.30 -9.18 0.62
C PHE A 325 18.32 -8.82 -0.86
N ASN A 326 18.93 -7.68 -1.18
CA ASN A 326 19.06 -7.17 -2.53
C ASN A 326 20.24 -7.88 -3.21
N GLN A 327 19.97 -8.69 -4.25
CA GLN A 327 21.05 -9.32 -5.03
C GLN A 327 21.32 -8.51 -6.30
N GLN A 328 22.58 -8.51 -6.75
CA GLN A 328 23.04 -7.70 -7.89
C GLN A 328 22.36 -8.02 -9.23
N ASN A 329 21.65 -9.14 -9.34
CA ASN A 329 21.02 -9.62 -10.57
C ASN A 329 19.50 -9.33 -10.64
N GLY A 330 18.98 -8.42 -9.81
CA GLY A 330 17.54 -8.10 -9.75
C GLY A 330 16.70 -9.12 -8.98
N TYR A 331 17.31 -10.21 -8.52
CA TYR A 331 16.67 -11.18 -7.64
C TYR A 331 16.72 -10.69 -6.20
N ASN A 332 15.56 -10.72 -5.54
CA ASN A 332 15.48 -10.39 -4.13
C ASN A 332 14.91 -11.58 -3.36
N ALA A 333 15.59 -11.97 -2.28
CA ALA A 333 15.09 -12.94 -1.32
C ALA A 333 14.39 -12.18 -0.20
N THR A 334 13.11 -12.43 0.01
CA THR A 334 12.31 -11.77 1.06
C THR A 334 11.88 -12.80 2.08
N ILE A 335 12.16 -12.50 3.36
CA ILE A 335 11.56 -13.14 4.52
C ILE A 335 10.54 -12.16 5.09
N ASP A 336 9.26 -12.52 5.05
CA ASP A 336 8.17 -11.69 5.54
C ASP A 336 7.38 -12.44 6.62
N ILE A 337 7.22 -11.82 7.78
CA ILE A 337 6.57 -12.38 8.95
C ILE A 337 5.30 -11.58 9.19
N ILE A 338 4.16 -12.25 9.01
CA ILE A 338 2.84 -11.67 9.25
C ILE A 338 2.34 -12.12 10.62
N GLY A 339 1.93 -11.17 11.44
CA GLY A 339 1.44 -11.39 12.79
C GLY A 339 0.76 -10.15 13.36
N ASP A 340 0.84 -9.99 14.67
CA ASP A 340 0.30 -8.82 15.37
C ASP A 340 0.99 -7.53 14.94
N ALA A 341 0.21 -6.45 14.84
CA ALA A 341 0.71 -5.09 14.61
C ALA A 341 1.40 -4.53 15.85
N TRP A 342 2.48 -5.17 16.28
CA TRP A 342 3.23 -4.85 17.49
C TRP A 342 3.66 -3.38 17.54
N LEU A 343 4.12 -2.81 16.41
CA LEU A 343 4.55 -1.42 16.33
C LEU A 343 3.35 -0.46 16.40
N GLN A 344 2.27 -0.76 15.69
CA GLN A 344 1.06 0.05 15.72
C GLN A 344 0.40 0.01 17.10
N ASN A 345 0.35 -1.17 17.73
CA ASN A 345 -0.07 -1.36 19.12
C ASN A 345 0.80 -0.57 20.10
N PHE A 346 2.12 -0.53 19.90
CA PHE A 346 3.02 0.27 20.72
C PHE A 346 2.73 1.77 20.59
N ILE A 347 2.54 2.27 19.36
CA ILE A 347 2.18 3.66 19.10
C ILE A 347 0.84 3.99 19.77
N HIS A 348 -0.20 3.20 19.50
CA HIS A 348 -1.54 3.36 20.06
C HIS A 348 -1.56 3.28 21.60
N ARG A 349 -0.77 2.39 22.22
CA ARG A 349 -0.57 2.34 23.69
C ARG A 349 0.08 3.61 24.22
N THR A 350 1.08 4.12 23.52
CA THR A 350 1.83 5.33 23.92
C THR A 350 0.94 6.58 23.86
N ILE A 351 0.09 6.68 22.84
CA ILE A 351 -0.85 7.81 22.67
C ILE A 351 -2.23 7.57 23.34
N LYS A 352 -2.43 6.37 23.92
CA LYS A 352 -3.69 5.88 24.55
C LYS A 352 -4.92 5.97 23.62
N ASP A 353 -4.74 5.56 22.37
CA ASP A 353 -5.78 5.57 21.32
C ASP A 353 -5.98 4.14 20.80
N PHE A 354 -6.76 3.32 21.53
CA PHE A 354 -6.94 1.90 21.22
C PHE A 354 -8.06 1.70 20.20
N ARG A 355 -7.71 1.68 18.91
CA ARG A 355 -8.73 1.62 17.84
C ARG A 355 -9.05 0.22 17.34
N PHE A 356 -8.08 -0.68 17.28
CA PHE A 356 -8.29 -2.05 16.76
C PHE A 356 -7.62 -3.11 17.63
N GLU A 357 -8.26 -4.28 17.69
CA GLU A 357 -7.65 -5.49 18.24
C GLU A 357 -6.78 -6.14 17.14
N TYR A 358 -5.48 -6.19 17.39
CA TYR A 358 -4.54 -7.01 16.62
C TYR A 358 -4.23 -8.25 17.47
N GLU A 359 -5.14 -9.23 17.45
CA GLU A 359 -4.96 -10.55 18.08
C GLU A 359 -4.81 -11.64 16.99
N HIS A 360 -3.72 -11.58 16.25
CA HIS A 360 -3.26 -12.60 15.34
C HIS A 360 -2.39 -13.65 16.07
N LYS A 361 -3.06 -14.65 16.62
CA LYS A 361 -2.45 -15.78 17.35
C LYS A 361 -1.59 -16.72 16.48
N LYS A 362 -1.55 -16.53 15.16
CA LYS A 362 -0.80 -17.35 14.22
C LYS A 362 0.20 -16.50 13.46
N ILE A 363 1.48 -16.84 13.55
CA ILE A 363 2.55 -16.21 12.77
C ILE A 363 2.61 -16.89 11.41
N GLU A 364 2.54 -16.12 10.31
CA GLU A 364 2.76 -16.62 8.96
C GLU A 364 4.15 -16.20 8.48
N GLY A 365 4.99 -17.17 8.12
CA GLY A 365 6.28 -16.94 7.48
C GLY A 365 6.18 -17.02 5.95
N TRP A 366 6.81 -16.07 5.28
CA TRP A 366 6.85 -15.95 3.83
C TRP A 366 8.29 -15.96 3.37
N PHE A 367 8.61 -16.88 2.47
CA PHE A 367 9.86 -16.86 1.73
C PHE A 367 9.54 -16.72 0.25
N GLY A 368 10.01 -15.64 -0.36
CA GLY A 368 9.75 -15.34 -1.76
C GLY A 368 11.01 -14.93 -2.50
N LYS A 369 11.16 -15.45 -3.72
CA LYS A 369 12.11 -14.96 -4.73
C LYS A 369 11.34 -14.12 -5.73
N LYS A 370 11.74 -12.86 -5.94
CA LYS A 370 11.20 -12.01 -7.00
C LYS A 370 11.92 -12.34 -8.31
N PHE A 371 11.16 -12.55 -9.39
CA PHE A 371 11.69 -12.91 -10.72
C PHE A 371 11.61 -11.77 -11.72
#